data_AF-A0A3M6QSX2-F1
#
_entry.id   AF-A0A3M6QSX2-F1
#
_cell.length_a   1.000
_cell.length_b   1.000
_cell.length_c   1.000
_cell.angle_alpha   90.00
_cell.angle_beta   90.00
_cell.angle_gamma   90.00
#
_symmetry.space_group_name_H-M   'P 1'
#
loop_
_entity.id
_entity.type
_entity.pdbx_description
1 polymer ?
#
loop_
_entity_poly.entity_id
_entity_poly.type
_entity_poly.pdbx_seq_one_letter_code
_entity_poly.pdbx_strand_id
1 'polypeptide(L)'
;MPALGLEGLANKRAFQAPAVRGELYYVAISIEIALELEIYNKFTGDNYDELARHYGISERTARRYIDRIRKRLAAAARRNQRDLFNNEHDDT
;
A
#
# COMPACT_ATOMS: atom_id res chain seq x y z
N MET A 1 -34.63 36.83 22.27
CA MET A 1 -35.13 35.45 22.45
C MET A 1 -36.17 35.18 21.36
N PRO A 2 -35.88 34.26 20.42
CA PRO A 2 -36.79 33.14 20.20
C PRO A 2 -36.06 31.79 20.18
N ALA A 3 -36.88 30.76 20.35
CA ALA A 3 -36.60 29.41 20.78
C ALA A 3 -35.74 28.55 19.84
N LEU A 4 -34.88 27.75 20.46
CA LEU A 4 -34.19 26.60 19.86
C LEU A 4 -35.20 25.46 19.65
N GLY A 5 -35.49 25.14 18.39
CA GLY A 5 -36.12 23.88 18.01
C GLY A 5 -35.07 22.78 17.93
N LEU A 6 -35.04 21.92 18.94
CA LEU A 6 -34.53 20.55 18.81
C LEU A 6 -35.47 19.80 17.87
N GLU A 7 -34.92 19.07 16.90
CA GLU A 7 -35.29 17.68 16.55
C GLU A 7 -34.62 17.30 15.22
N GLY A 8 -33.84 16.22 15.26
CA GLY A 8 -33.65 15.38 14.06
C GLY A 8 -32.47 15.68 13.15
N LEU A 9 -31.24 15.38 13.58
CA LEU A 9 -30.45 14.46 12.75
C LEU A 9 -29.45 13.68 13.61
N ALA A 10 -29.74 12.39 13.68
CA ALA A 10 -28.95 11.37 14.33
C ALA A 10 -27.46 11.48 13.95
N ASN A 11 -26.64 11.49 14.99
CA ASN A 11 -25.51 10.58 15.10
C ASN A 11 -24.48 10.63 13.95
N LYS A 12 -23.90 11.81 13.73
CA LYS A 12 -22.49 11.86 13.31
C LYS A 12 -21.65 11.95 14.56
N ARG A 13 -21.48 10.82 15.27
CA ARG A 13 -20.22 10.57 15.94
C ARG A 13 -19.18 10.54 14.83
N ALA A 14 -18.69 11.73 14.47
CA ALA A 14 -17.39 11.86 13.87
C ALA A 14 -16.49 11.06 14.80
N PHE A 15 -16.06 9.90 14.32
CA PHE A 15 -15.01 9.14 14.97
C PHE A 15 -13.78 10.02 14.85
N GLN A 16 -13.68 10.98 15.76
CA GLN A 16 -12.57 11.89 15.88
C GLN A 16 -11.45 11.01 16.38
N ALA A 17 -10.75 10.38 15.43
CA ALA A 17 -9.59 9.57 15.72
C ALA A 17 -8.63 10.47 16.51
N PRO A 18 -8.24 10.09 17.74
CA PRO A 18 -7.30 10.88 18.51
C PRO A 18 -6.01 11.02 17.68
N ALA A 19 -5.57 12.26 17.52
CA ALA A 19 -4.40 12.67 16.75
C ALA A 19 -3.09 12.22 17.41
N VAL A 20 -2.93 10.91 17.61
CA VAL A 20 -1.75 10.30 18.22
C VAL A 20 -1.41 9.00 17.49
N ARG A 21 -1.12 9.07 16.17
CA ARG A 21 -0.38 7.99 15.45
C ARG A 21 -0.03 8.27 13.99
N GLY A 22 0.26 9.52 13.60
CA GLY A 22 0.72 9.80 12.24
C GLY A 22 2.11 9.22 11.93
N GLU A 23 3.04 9.35 12.88
CA GLU A 23 4.46 9.07 12.61
C GLU A 23 4.81 7.57 12.66
N LEU A 24 4.22 6.83 13.59
CA LEU A 24 4.50 5.39 13.74
C LEU A 24 3.97 4.54 12.58
N TYR A 25 2.87 4.97 11.94
CA TYR A 25 2.31 4.26 10.79
C TYR A 25 3.18 4.43 9.54
N TYR A 26 3.76 5.61 9.32
CA TYR A 26 4.63 5.85 8.17
C TYR A 26 5.92 5.01 8.26
N VAL A 27 6.49 4.92 9.46
CA VAL A 27 7.71 4.10 9.71
C VAL A 27 7.42 2.61 9.56
N ALA A 28 6.34 2.08 10.13
CA ALA A 28 6.00 0.66 10.02
C ALA A 28 5.69 0.22 8.58
N ILE A 29 4.95 1.04 7.82
CA ILE A 29 4.64 0.78 6.41
C ILE A 29 5.92 0.83 5.56
N SER A 30 6.84 1.76 5.85
CA SER A 30 8.10 1.91 5.12
C SER A 30 9.06 0.73 5.37
N ILE A 31 9.09 0.19 6.59
CA ILE A 31 9.93 -0.97 6.93
C ILE A 31 9.43 -2.24 6.23
N GLU A 32 8.12 -2.47 6.18
CA GLU A 32 7.57 -3.66 5.51
C GLU A 32 7.86 -3.65 4.01
N ILE A 33 7.79 -2.49 3.35
CA ILE A 33 8.12 -2.34 1.92
C ILE A 33 9.62 -2.57 1.66
N ALA A 34 10.50 -2.11 2.56
CA ALA A 34 11.95 -2.32 2.42
C ALA A 34 12.32 -3.81 2.49
N LEU A 35 11.75 -4.54 3.44
CA LEU A 35 11.96 -5.99 3.57
C LEU A 35 11.43 -6.75 2.34
N GLU A 36 10.24 -6.39 1.86
CA GLU A 36 9.69 -6.95 0.62
C GLU A 36 10.66 -6.79 -0.55
N LEU A 37 11.20 -5.59 -0.74
CA LEU A 37 12.12 -5.26 -1.84
C LEU A 37 13.44 -6.01 -1.72
N GLU A 38 13.97 -6.14 -0.51
CA GLU A 38 15.20 -6.89 -0.27
C GLU A 38 15.04 -8.38 -0.61
N ILE A 39 13.93 -8.99 -0.18
CA ILE A 39 13.59 -10.38 -0.49
C ILE A 39 13.45 -10.56 -2.01
N TYR A 40 12.78 -9.63 -2.70
CA TYR A 40 12.63 -9.69 -4.15
C TYR A 40 13.95 -9.54 -4.89
N ASN A 41 14.87 -8.69 -4.41
CA ASN A 41 16.18 -8.51 -5.04
C ASN A 41 17.07 -9.76 -4.94
N LYS A 42 16.89 -10.57 -3.88
CA LYS A 42 17.60 -11.85 -3.69
C LYS A 42 16.84 -13.05 -4.27
N PHE A 43 15.69 -12.84 -4.89
CA PHE A 43 14.87 -13.91 -5.46
C PHE A 43 15.40 -14.32 -6.84
N THR A 44 15.78 -15.59 -6.98
CA THR A 44 16.38 -16.15 -8.21
C THR A 44 15.38 -16.86 -9.12
N GLY A 45 14.16 -17.13 -8.64
CA GLY A 45 13.08 -17.76 -9.42
C GLY A 45 12.39 -18.93 -8.72
N ASP A 46 13.12 -19.68 -7.89
CA ASP A 46 12.63 -20.86 -7.19
C ASP A 46 13.17 -21.00 -5.74
N ASN A 47 14.04 -20.08 -5.29
CA ASN A 47 14.69 -20.10 -3.97
C ASN A 47 13.80 -19.67 -2.78
N TYR A 48 12.50 -19.99 -2.83
CA TYR A 48 11.54 -19.55 -1.81
C TYR A 48 11.85 -20.10 -0.39
N ASP A 49 12.25 -21.36 -0.28
CA ASP A 49 12.61 -21.98 1.01
C ASP A 49 13.89 -21.37 1.60
N GLU A 50 14.88 -21.08 0.76
CA GLU A 50 16.12 -20.43 1.18
C GLU A 50 15.85 -19.02 1.72
N LEU A 51 15.07 -18.21 1.01
CA LEU A 51 14.65 -16.89 1.46
C LEU A 51 13.83 -16.96 2.74
N ALA A 52 12.93 -17.93 2.85
CA ALA A 52 12.12 -18.12 4.06
C ALA A 52 13.00 -18.36 5.30
N ARG A 53 13.99 -19.23 5.19
CA ARG A 53 14.95 -19.51 6.27
C ARG A 53 15.84 -18.32 6.58
N HIS A 54 16.38 -17.65 5.55
CA HIS A 54 17.28 -16.51 5.72
C HIS A 54 16.62 -15.34 6.46
N TYR A 55 15.34 -15.08 6.20
CA TYR A 55 14.60 -13.97 6.80
C TYR A 55 13.69 -14.37 7.97
N GLY A 56 13.70 -15.65 8.38
CA GLY A 56 12.88 -16.14 9.49
C GLY A 56 11.36 -16.05 9.24
N ILE A 57 10.93 -16.16 7.98
CA ILE A 57 9.52 -16.08 7.56
C ILE A 57 9.05 -17.41 6.98
N SER A 58 7.74 -17.59 6.82
CA SER A 58 7.21 -18.76 6.10
C SER A 58 7.42 -18.65 4.59
N GLU A 59 7.57 -19.77 3.90
CA GLU A 59 7.65 -19.82 2.44
C GLU A 59 6.42 -19.18 1.77
N ARG A 60 5.24 -19.40 2.37
CA ARG A 60 3.99 -18.75 1.95
C ARG A 60 4.08 -17.21 2.03
N THR A 61 4.75 -16.70 3.07
CA THR A 61 4.98 -15.26 3.23
C THR A 61 5.95 -14.74 2.15
N ALA A 62 7.05 -15.45 1.90
CA ALA A 62 8.01 -15.09 0.86
C ALA A 62 7.35 -15.00 -0.53
N ARG A 63 6.56 -16.01 -0.90
CA ARG A 63 5.75 -16.01 -2.14
C ARG A 63 4.83 -14.79 -2.22
N ARG A 64 4.13 -14.48 -1.12
CA ARG A 64 3.22 -13.31 -1.05
C ARG A 64 3.95 -11.98 -1.23
N TYR A 65 5.17 -11.83 -0.69
CA TYR A 65 5.97 -10.62 -0.87
C TYR A 65 6.41 -10.44 -2.33
N ILE A 66 6.90 -11.51 -2.95
CA ILE A 66 7.29 -11.50 -4.37
C ILE A 66 6.10 -11.16 -5.27
N ASP A 67 4.94 -11.75 -5.03
CA ASP A 67 3.72 -11.44 -5.79
C ASP A 67 3.26 -9.99 -5.62
N ARG A 68 3.37 -9.43 -4.41
CA ARG A 68 3.05 -8.02 -4.16
C ARG A 68 3.93 -7.10 -5.00
N ILE A 69 5.24 -7.37 -5.06
CA ILE A 69 6.17 -6.56 -5.85
C ILE A 69 5.91 -6.71 -7.34
N ARG A 70 5.72 -7.94 -7.84
CA ARG A 70 5.35 -8.16 -9.25
C ARG A 70 4.09 -7.38 -9.64
N LYS A 71 3.06 -7.38 -8.79
CA LYS A 71 1.83 -6.60 -9.02
C LYS A 71 2.09 -5.10 -9.03
N ARG A 72 2.92 -4.59 -8.11
CA ARG A 72 3.30 -3.16 -8.07
C ARG A 72 4.09 -2.75 -9.32
N LEU A 73 5.06 -3.55 -9.75
CA LEU A 73 5.82 -3.30 -10.98
C LEU A 73 4.93 -3.32 -12.22
N ALA A 74 4.04 -4.31 -12.33
CA ALA A 74 3.07 -4.37 -13.42
C ALA A 74 2.11 -3.17 -13.42
N ALA A 75 1.66 -2.72 -12.25
CA ALA A 75 0.82 -1.53 -12.13
C ALA A 75 1.57 -0.24 -12.50
N ALA A 76 2.84 -0.10 -12.09
CA ALA A 76 3.69 1.03 -12.45
C ALA A 76 3.96 1.07 -13.97
N ALA A 77 4.28 -0.08 -14.57
CA ALA A 77 4.47 -0.18 -16.02
C ALA A 77 3.22 0.23 -16.82
N ARG A 78 2.03 -0.20 -16.37
CA ARG A 78 0.75 0.19 -16.99
C ARG A 78 0.44 1.68 -16.86
N ARG A 79 0.82 2.32 -15.75
CA ARG A 79 0.67 3.77 -15.56
C ARG A 79 1.57 4.55 -16.52
N ASN A 80 2.85 4.17 -16.61
CA ASN A 80 3.77 4.77 -17.56
C ASN A 80 3.31 4.62 -19.02
N GLN A 81 2.72 3.48 -19.39
CA GLN A 81 2.12 3.30 -20.71
C GLN A 81 0.91 4.22 -20.92
N ARG A 82 0.00 4.31 -19.94
CA ARG A 82 -1.17 5.20 -20.01
C ARG A 82 -0.79 6.68 -20.15
N ASP A 83 0.24 7.12 -19.45
CA ASP A 83 0.72 8.51 -19.53
C ASP A 83 1.38 8.80 -20.89
N LEU A 84 2.01 7.81 -21.54
CA LEU A 84 2.52 7.94 -22.90
C LEU A 84 1.41 8.09 -23.95
N PHE A 85 0.31 7.34 -23.82
CA PHE A 85 -0.80 7.38 -24.79
C PHE A 85 -1.79 8.54 -24.55
N ASN A 86 -1.75 9.21 -23.39
CA ASN A 86 -2.63 10.35 -23.09
C ASN A 86 -2.03 11.71 -23.49
N ASN A 87 -0.75 11.78 -23.87
CA ASN A 87 -0.10 13.02 -24.29
C ASN A 87 -0.18 13.31 -25.80
N GLU A 88 -0.75 12.41 -26.61
CA GLU A 88 -0.87 12.56 -28.07
C GLU A 88 -2.25 13.07 -28.55
N HIS A 89 -3.14 13.48 -27.65
CA HIS A 89 -4.53 13.78 -28.02
C HIS A 89 -5.03 15.17 -27.58
N ASP A 90 -4.16 16.18 -27.60
CA ASP A 90 -4.53 17.59 -27.34
C ASP A 90 -3.90 18.56 -28.34
N ASP A 91 -3.88 18.20 -29.63
CA ASP A 91 -3.61 19.09 -30.77
C ASP A 91 -4.69 18.87 -31.85
N THR A 92 -5.91 19.37 -31.62
CA THR A 92 -6.89 19.70 -32.68
C THR A 92 -7.86 20.77 -32.22
#